data_AF-A0A437ALX2-F1
#
_entry.id   AF-A0A437ALX2-F1
#
_cell.length_a   1.000
_cell.length_b   1.000
_cell.length_c   1.000
_cell.angle_alpha   90.00
_cell.angle_beta   90.00
_cell.angle_gamma   90.00
#
_symmetry.space_group_name_H-M   'P 1'
#
loop_
_entity.id
_entity.type
_entity.pdbx_description
1 polymer ?
#
loop_
_entity_poly.entity_id
_entity_poly.type
_entity_poly.pdbx_seq_one_letter_code
_entity_poly.pdbx_strand_id
1 'polypeptide(L)'
;MKDVSLSKLEEENDLNTSKQMSNIKFPLAPQQTNIIKNNLIEEYTLEDAIRIIKETVDEVKPEDLYLKLGEALQPLFREKTKNIVSMLFMFKKKMCRNGENCLIKDKCIFMHESENEKKGKRLLTVDENPKKRINQENNEVIFNKVPSSLANEVLIENYASKFGSVTSIKKLNEGKYLIIFDDCNCARELVYSKDPVLGDSSITKFFNVLLNNKQNELNITDLFEEQNELLNSGPLVLSDPKNFNRFKFICKKIKENFDSNFDKKKKIETKQNNSGFSSFYAEHFK
;
A
#
# COMPACT_ATOMS: atom_id res chain seq x y z
N MET A 1 -47.10 20.33 8.25
CA MET A 1 -45.88 20.78 8.95
C MET A 1 -44.76 19.87 8.52
N LYS A 2 -43.99 20.32 7.53
CA LYS A 2 -42.80 19.64 6.99
C LYS A 2 -41.56 20.32 7.58
N ASP A 3 -40.45 19.59 7.52
CA ASP A 3 -39.08 20.07 7.70
C ASP A 3 -38.56 20.24 9.12
N VAL A 4 -38.22 19.12 9.75
CA VAL A 4 -36.97 18.96 10.51
C VAL A 4 -36.62 17.47 10.45
N SER A 5 -35.38 17.11 10.07
CA SER A 5 -34.69 15.81 10.28
C SER A 5 -34.05 15.19 9.03
N LEU A 6 -33.32 15.99 8.24
CA LEU A 6 -32.34 15.45 7.28
C LEU A 6 -30.89 15.89 7.55
N SER A 7 -30.65 16.80 8.50
CA SER A 7 -29.33 17.37 8.76
C SER A 7 -28.47 16.63 9.80
N LYS A 8 -28.97 15.54 10.40
CA LYS A 8 -28.27 14.83 11.50
C LYS A 8 -27.58 13.52 11.11
N LEU A 9 -27.71 13.07 9.85
CA LEU A 9 -27.21 11.75 9.43
C LEU A 9 -25.91 11.80 8.60
N GLU A 10 -25.40 12.99 8.25
CA GLU A 10 -24.16 13.14 7.49
C GLU A 10 -22.93 13.46 8.35
N GLU A 11 -23.08 13.72 9.65
CA GLU A 11 -21.96 14.08 10.55
C GLU A 11 -21.27 12.90 11.24
N GLU A 12 -21.84 11.68 11.22
CA GLU A 12 -21.30 10.56 12.02
C GLU A 12 -20.21 9.72 11.34
N ASN A 13 -19.93 9.93 10.04
CA ASN A 13 -18.94 9.10 9.32
C ASN A 13 -17.49 9.64 9.30
N ASP A 14 -17.23 10.84 9.84
CA ASP A 14 -15.90 11.47 9.80
C ASP A 14 -15.07 11.35 11.11
N LEU A 15 -15.65 10.81 12.19
CA LEU A 15 -15.02 10.81 13.52
C LEU A 15 -14.04 9.65 13.80
N ASN A 16 -13.80 8.73 12.86
CA ASN A 16 -12.94 7.56 13.11
C ASN A 16 -11.43 7.81 12.84
N THR A 17 -10.93 9.01 13.14
CA THR A 17 -9.51 9.40 13.03
C THR A 17 -8.80 9.62 14.38
N SER A 18 -9.48 9.39 15.50
CA SER A 18 -9.09 9.82 16.86
C SER A 18 -7.92 9.07 17.56
N LYS A 19 -6.97 8.48 16.80
CA LYS A 19 -5.69 8.00 17.38
C LYS A 19 -4.44 8.35 16.58
N GLN A 20 -4.54 9.24 15.59
CA GLN A 20 -3.35 9.68 14.86
C GLN A 20 -2.75 10.93 15.51
N MET A 21 -1.59 10.77 16.16
CA MET A 21 -0.75 11.90 16.55
C MET A 21 -0.59 12.88 15.37
N SER A 22 -0.65 14.18 15.66
CA SER A 22 -0.50 15.22 14.66
C SER A 22 0.90 15.13 14.03
N ASN A 23 0.95 14.98 12.70
CA ASN A 23 2.21 14.89 11.94
C ASN A 23 2.52 16.23 11.24
N ILE A 24 1.88 17.32 11.67
CA ILE A 24 2.14 18.66 11.15
C ILE A 24 3.52 19.07 11.66
N LYS A 25 4.47 19.29 10.73
CA LYS A 25 5.86 19.63 11.06
C LYS A 25 6.18 21.03 10.56
N PHE A 26 6.92 21.78 11.36
CA PHE A 26 7.44 23.09 10.98
C PHE A 26 8.95 23.02 10.67
N PRO A 27 9.45 23.79 9.69
CA PRO A 27 8.68 24.60 8.75
C PRO A 27 7.79 23.73 7.85
N LEU A 28 6.62 24.26 7.46
CA LEU A 28 5.70 23.55 6.56
C LEU A 28 6.41 23.28 5.22
N ALA A 29 6.13 22.14 4.62
CA ALA A 29 6.73 21.78 3.34
C ALA A 29 6.25 22.74 2.22
N PRO A 30 7.06 22.99 1.18
CA PRO A 30 6.69 23.87 0.07
C PRO A 30 5.34 23.53 -0.59
N GLN A 31 4.97 22.25 -0.61
CA GLN A 31 3.68 21.80 -1.14
C GLN A 31 2.52 22.27 -0.25
N GLN A 32 2.69 22.21 1.07
CA GLN A 32 1.68 22.65 2.03
C GLN A 32 1.50 24.16 1.95
N THR A 33 2.60 24.92 1.91
CA THR A 33 2.56 26.38 1.79
C THR A 33 1.94 26.84 0.48
N ASN A 34 2.24 26.17 -0.64
CA ASN A 34 1.61 26.47 -1.93
C ASN A 34 0.09 26.21 -1.92
N ILE A 35 -0.36 25.11 -1.32
CA ILE A 35 -1.79 24.81 -1.22
C ILE A 35 -2.50 25.84 -0.33
N ILE A 36 -1.89 26.21 0.79
CA ILE A 36 -2.40 27.28 1.67
C ILE A 36 -2.51 28.58 0.87
N LYS A 37 -1.43 29.02 0.23
CA LYS A 37 -1.38 30.26 -0.54
C LYS A 37 -2.46 30.34 -1.62
N ASN A 38 -2.68 29.24 -2.36
CA ASN A 38 -3.64 29.21 -3.46
C ASN A 38 -5.11 29.20 -3.01
N ASN A 39 -5.37 29.00 -1.71
CA ASN A 39 -6.73 28.94 -1.18
C ASN A 39 -7.04 30.04 -0.17
N LEU A 40 -6.06 30.88 0.16
CA LEU A 40 -6.26 32.06 1.00
C LEU A 40 -7.19 33.06 0.34
N ILE A 41 -7.96 33.73 1.17
CA ILE A 41 -8.74 34.90 0.79
C ILE A 41 -7.80 36.11 0.75
N GLU A 42 -8.05 37.06 -0.17
CA GLU A 42 -7.16 38.20 -0.46
C GLU A 42 -6.82 39.09 0.74
N GLU A 43 -7.65 39.07 1.79
CA GLU A 43 -7.49 39.84 3.02
C GLU A 43 -6.39 39.30 3.96
N TYR A 44 -5.94 38.06 3.76
CA TYR A 44 -5.01 37.39 4.66
C TYR A 44 -3.69 37.04 3.97
N THR A 45 -2.58 37.15 4.71
CA THR A 45 -1.27 36.77 4.20
C THR A 45 -0.96 35.29 4.46
N LEU A 46 0.01 34.74 3.72
CA LEU A 46 0.51 33.38 3.97
C LEU A 46 1.13 33.27 5.36
N GLU A 47 1.78 34.34 5.80
CA GLU A 47 2.43 34.47 7.10
C GLU A 47 1.40 34.39 8.23
N ASP A 48 0.25 35.06 8.09
CA ASP A 48 -0.86 34.97 9.05
C ASP A 48 -1.38 33.54 9.17
N ALA A 49 -1.57 32.86 8.03
CA ALA A 49 -2.01 31.47 8.01
C ALA A 49 -1.02 30.53 8.71
N ILE A 50 0.27 30.67 8.41
CA ILE A 50 1.32 29.84 9.02
C ILE A 50 1.41 30.10 10.52
N ARG A 51 1.31 31.38 10.95
CA ARG A 51 1.31 31.76 12.37
C ARG A 51 0.15 31.09 13.11
N ILE A 52 -1.08 31.22 12.61
CA ILE A 52 -2.27 30.62 13.23
C ILE A 52 -2.16 29.10 13.30
N ILE A 53 -1.69 28.45 12.22
CA ILE A 53 -1.47 26.98 12.21
C ILE A 53 -0.46 26.59 13.28
N LYS A 54 0.63 27.36 13.43
CA LYS A 54 1.68 27.08 14.40
C LYS A 54 1.20 27.27 15.84
N GLU A 55 0.60 28.41 16.15
CA GLU A 55 0.03 28.69 17.48
C GLU A 55 -0.98 27.63 17.89
N THR A 56 -1.89 27.25 16.98
CA THR A 56 -2.89 26.20 17.26
C THR A 56 -2.23 24.83 17.50
N VAL A 57 -1.18 24.47 16.76
CA VAL A 57 -0.46 23.20 16.95
C VAL A 57 0.32 23.17 18.26
N ASP A 58 0.87 24.31 18.69
CA ASP A 58 1.67 24.41 19.91
C ASP A 58 0.80 24.46 21.19
N GLU A 59 -0.41 25.02 21.11
CA GLU A 59 -1.30 25.25 22.27
C GLU A 59 -2.35 24.15 22.49
N VAL A 60 -2.73 23.41 21.43
CA VAL A 60 -3.87 22.48 21.48
C VAL A 60 -3.41 21.04 21.60
N LYS A 61 -4.11 20.25 22.43
CA LYS A 61 -3.86 18.82 22.58
C LYS A 61 -4.13 18.05 21.27
N PRO A 62 -3.40 16.96 20.97
CA PRO A 62 -3.53 16.22 19.71
C PRO A 62 -4.95 15.72 19.40
N GLU A 63 -5.75 15.41 20.42
CA GLU A 63 -7.10 14.87 20.27
C GLU A 63 -8.09 15.92 19.71
N ASP A 64 -7.90 17.19 20.08
CA ASP A 64 -8.78 18.30 19.70
C ASP A 64 -8.23 19.12 18.53
N LEU A 65 -6.98 18.87 18.12
CA LEU A 65 -6.24 19.70 17.19
C LEU A 65 -6.93 19.84 15.81
N TYR A 66 -7.57 18.79 15.31
CA TYR A 66 -8.27 18.84 14.02
C TYR A 66 -9.42 19.85 14.07
N LEU A 67 -10.24 19.78 15.12
CA LEU A 67 -11.38 20.65 15.32
C LEU A 67 -10.93 22.10 15.56
N LYS A 68 -9.91 22.31 16.40
CA LYS A 68 -9.37 23.65 16.69
C LYS A 68 -8.68 24.31 15.49
N LEU A 69 -7.98 23.55 14.66
CA LEU A 69 -7.49 24.07 13.37
C LEU A 69 -8.64 24.42 12.43
N GLY A 70 -9.72 23.64 12.42
CA GLY A 70 -10.93 23.97 11.68
C GLY A 70 -11.51 25.32 12.11
N GLU A 71 -11.69 25.54 13.41
CA GLU A 71 -12.20 26.79 13.96
C GLU A 71 -11.26 27.97 13.65
N ALA A 72 -9.96 27.83 13.91
CA ALA A 72 -8.98 28.90 13.77
C ALA A 72 -8.73 29.31 12.30
N LEU A 73 -8.81 28.35 11.37
CA LEU A 73 -8.59 28.60 9.94
C LEU A 73 -9.87 28.95 9.18
N GLN A 74 -11.06 28.81 9.79
CA GLN A 74 -12.33 29.11 9.14
C GLN A 74 -12.40 30.51 8.52
N PRO A 75 -11.91 31.58 9.18
CA PRO A 75 -11.93 32.92 8.60
C PRO A 75 -11.04 33.07 7.36
N LEU A 76 -9.97 32.27 7.26
CA LEU A 76 -8.95 32.36 6.22
C LEU A 76 -9.34 31.61 4.92
N PHE A 77 -10.13 30.53 5.02
CA PHE A 77 -10.44 29.65 3.89
C PHE A 77 -11.94 29.39 3.65
N ARG A 78 -12.82 29.82 4.57
CA ARG A 78 -14.29 29.64 4.50
C ARG A 78 -14.67 28.18 4.21
N GLU A 79 -15.33 27.91 3.09
CA GLU A 79 -15.78 26.56 2.71
C GLU A 79 -14.62 25.59 2.45
N LYS A 80 -13.42 26.11 2.17
CA LYS A 80 -12.24 25.28 1.88
C LYS A 80 -11.48 24.83 3.12
N THR A 81 -11.84 25.33 4.31
CA THR A 81 -11.12 25.06 5.56
C THR A 81 -10.96 23.58 5.86
N LYS A 82 -12.05 22.81 5.76
CA LYS A 82 -12.02 21.35 6.01
C LYS A 82 -11.01 20.63 5.09
N ASN A 83 -10.92 21.06 3.83
CA ASN A 83 -9.98 20.49 2.87
C ASN A 83 -8.53 20.84 3.24
N ILE A 84 -8.27 22.06 3.68
CA ILE A 84 -6.93 22.50 4.12
C ILE A 84 -6.49 21.74 5.37
N VAL A 85 -7.35 21.65 6.40
CA VAL A 85 -7.05 20.91 7.62
C VAL A 85 -6.82 19.43 7.32
N SER A 86 -7.69 18.81 6.51
CA SER A 86 -7.52 17.41 6.09
C SER A 86 -6.20 17.20 5.34
N MET A 87 -5.81 18.12 4.46
CA MET A 87 -4.54 18.08 3.75
C MET A 87 -3.35 18.14 4.72
N LEU A 88 -3.36 19.04 5.70
CA LEU A 88 -2.31 19.15 6.71
C LEU A 88 -2.12 17.84 7.48
N PHE A 89 -3.21 17.18 7.86
CA PHE A 89 -3.16 15.90 8.58
C PHE A 89 -2.78 14.71 7.70
N MET A 90 -3.07 14.75 6.40
CA MET A 90 -2.85 13.65 5.47
C MET A 90 -1.53 13.75 4.71
N PHE A 91 -0.83 14.88 4.83
CA PHE A 91 0.41 15.16 4.11
C PHE A 91 1.43 14.05 4.32
N LYS A 92 1.79 13.39 3.21
CA LYS A 92 2.72 12.26 3.11
C LYS A 92 2.41 11.08 4.04
N LYS A 93 1.18 10.93 4.53
CA LYS A 93 0.75 9.76 5.32
C LYS A 93 0.38 8.56 4.47
N LYS A 94 -0.18 8.80 3.27
CA LYS A 94 -0.60 7.74 2.34
C LYS A 94 0.30 7.71 1.11
N MET A 95 0.50 6.53 0.56
CA MET A 95 1.16 6.37 -0.74
C MET A 95 0.31 6.98 -1.85
N CYS A 96 0.97 7.63 -2.81
CA CYS A 96 0.30 8.11 -4.01
C CYS A 96 -0.26 6.92 -4.79
N ARG A 97 -1.55 6.98 -5.15
CA ARG A 97 -2.20 5.94 -5.96
C ARG A 97 -1.55 5.77 -7.32
N ASN A 98 -1.01 6.85 -7.87
CA ASN A 98 -0.32 6.84 -9.17
C ASN A 98 1.17 6.45 -9.03
N GLY A 99 1.67 6.24 -7.81
CA GLY A 99 3.06 5.88 -7.55
C GLY A 99 4.04 6.77 -8.32
N GLU A 100 5.06 6.15 -8.90
CA GLU A 100 6.08 6.82 -9.72
C GLU A 100 5.55 7.40 -11.05
N ASN A 101 4.31 7.12 -11.45
CA ASN A 101 3.69 7.71 -12.65
C ASN A 101 2.88 8.98 -12.35
N CYS A 102 2.98 9.53 -11.13
CA CYS A 102 2.30 10.77 -10.80
C CYS A 102 2.83 11.94 -11.65
N LEU A 103 1.95 12.61 -12.40
CA LEU A 103 2.31 13.77 -13.23
C LEU A 103 2.64 15.02 -12.40
N ILE A 104 2.28 15.02 -11.11
CA ILE A 104 2.42 16.16 -10.20
C ILE A 104 3.22 15.81 -8.94
N LYS A 105 4.26 14.96 -9.06
CA LYS A 105 5.10 14.52 -7.92
C LYS A 105 5.48 15.66 -6.99
N ASP A 106 6.01 16.76 -7.55
CA ASP A 106 6.51 17.89 -6.78
C ASP A 106 5.42 18.66 -6.03
N LYS A 107 4.16 18.53 -6.43
CA LYS A 107 2.99 19.16 -5.81
C LYS A 107 2.09 18.16 -5.08
N CYS A 108 2.41 16.88 -5.10
CA CYS A 108 1.52 15.85 -4.58
C CYS A 108 1.62 15.76 -3.06
N ILE A 109 0.47 15.80 -2.40
CA ILE A 109 0.36 15.66 -0.94
C ILE A 109 0.60 14.24 -0.46
N PHE A 110 0.65 13.25 -1.36
CA PHE A 110 0.88 11.84 -1.05
C PHE A 110 2.35 11.44 -1.25
N MET A 111 2.79 10.40 -0.55
CA MET A 111 4.17 9.91 -0.53
C MET A 111 4.51 9.14 -1.83
N HIS A 112 5.71 9.36 -2.35
CA HIS A 112 6.28 8.66 -3.50
C HIS A 112 7.55 7.91 -3.08
N GLU A 113 7.88 6.80 -3.75
CA GLU A 113 9.01 5.93 -3.37
C GLU A 113 10.35 6.68 -3.47
N SER A 114 10.52 7.49 -4.53
CA SER A 114 11.66 8.40 -4.72
C SER A 114 11.90 9.43 -3.60
N GLU A 115 10.88 9.77 -2.80
CA GLU A 115 11.01 10.69 -1.66
C GLU A 115 11.50 9.98 -0.38
N ASN A 116 11.34 8.65 -0.30
CA ASN A 116 11.89 7.87 0.81
C ASN A 116 13.42 7.75 0.70
N GLU A 117 13.97 7.84 -0.50
CA GLU A 117 15.42 7.73 -0.72
C GLU A 117 16.17 9.03 -0.35
N LYS A 118 15.54 10.21 -0.50
CA LYS A 118 16.16 11.52 -0.22
C LYS A 118 16.16 11.92 1.25
N LYS A 119 15.33 11.30 2.10
CA LYS A 119 15.51 11.34 3.55
C LYS A 119 16.62 10.36 3.88
N GLY A 120 17.84 10.83 3.62
CA GLY A 120 19.05 10.02 3.50
C GLY A 120 19.18 9.00 4.61
N LYS A 121 19.80 7.86 4.26
CA LYS A 121 20.30 6.86 5.22
C LYS A 121 19.55 6.94 6.55
N ARG A 122 18.27 6.58 6.53
CA ARG A 122 17.86 5.69 7.59
C ARG A 122 18.77 4.49 7.38
N LEU A 123 19.90 4.53 8.09
CA LEU A 123 20.36 3.39 8.85
C LEU A 123 19.09 2.62 9.14
N LEU A 124 19.02 1.40 8.66
CA LEU A 124 18.13 0.42 9.24
C LEU A 124 18.44 0.48 10.74
N THR A 125 17.77 1.38 11.46
CA THR A 125 17.53 1.25 12.88
C THR A 125 16.74 -0.04 12.88
N VAL A 126 17.50 -1.11 13.11
CA VAL A 126 17.05 -2.34 13.73
C VAL A 126 15.94 -1.90 14.65
N ASP A 127 14.71 -2.14 14.20
CA ASP A 127 13.51 -1.87 14.96
C ASP A 127 13.76 -2.64 16.26
N GLU A 128 13.97 -1.95 17.38
CA GLU A 128 14.24 -2.57 18.70
C GLU A 128 13.01 -3.34 19.23
N ASN A 129 11.96 -3.47 18.41
CA ASN A 129 10.90 -4.44 18.61
C ASN A 129 10.82 -5.46 17.47
N PRO A 130 11.74 -6.45 17.43
CA PRO A 130 11.58 -7.60 16.55
C PRO A 130 10.31 -8.42 16.87
N LYS A 131 9.70 -8.26 18.05
CA LYS A 131 8.64 -9.16 18.53
C LYS A 131 7.27 -9.07 17.84
N LYS A 132 6.98 -8.04 17.02
CA LYS A 132 5.62 -7.88 16.43
C LYS A 132 5.45 -8.35 14.99
N ARG A 133 6.51 -8.84 14.32
CA ARG A 133 6.41 -9.51 13.01
C ARG A 133 6.88 -10.97 13.01
N ILE A 134 7.33 -11.50 14.15
CA ILE A 134 7.83 -12.88 14.31
C ILE A 134 6.68 -13.80 14.70
N ASN A 135 5.77 -14.08 13.78
CA ASN A 135 4.89 -15.25 13.91
C ASN A 135 4.39 -15.78 12.56
N GLN A 136 5.06 -15.42 11.47
CA GLN A 136 4.88 -16.12 10.21
C GLN A 136 6.04 -17.10 10.07
N GLU A 137 5.72 -18.39 10.13
CA GLU A 137 6.58 -19.48 9.69
C GLU A 137 6.89 -19.24 8.20
N ASN A 138 8.02 -18.57 7.94
CA ASN A 138 8.46 -18.27 6.59
C ASN A 138 9.77 -19.02 6.34
N ASN A 139 9.72 -19.96 5.41
CA ASN A 139 10.86 -20.77 4.98
C ASN A 139 11.57 -20.18 3.74
N GLU A 140 11.13 -19.02 3.26
CA GLU A 140 11.66 -18.37 2.07
C GLU A 140 12.55 -17.17 2.41
N VAL A 141 13.75 -17.15 1.84
CA VAL A 141 14.74 -16.09 2.01
C VAL A 141 15.16 -15.53 0.65
N ILE A 142 15.31 -14.21 0.56
CA ILE A 142 15.81 -13.54 -0.63
C ILE A 142 17.24 -13.07 -0.38
N PHE A 143 18.13 -13.40 -1.32
CA PHE A 143 19.40 -12.71 -1.51
C PHE A 143 19.23 -11.63 -2.57
N ASN A 144 19.68 -10.42 -2.27
CA ASN A 144 19.58 -9.27 -3.15
C ASN A 144 20.93 -8.57 -3.27
N LYS A 145 21.21 -8.02 -4.46
CA LYS A 145 22.51 -7.46 -4.87
C LYS A 145 23.63 -8.50 -5.00
N VAL A 146 23.31 -9.72 -5.40
CA VAL A 146 24.33 -10.74 -5.71
C VAL A 146 25.12 -10.31 -6.96
N PRO A 147 26.43 -10.05 -6.88
CA PRO A 147 27.22 -9.64 -8.03
C PRO A 147 27.35 -10.78 -9.03
N SER A 148 27.52 -10.47 -10.32
CA SER A 148 27.59 -11.47 -11.40
C SER A 148 28.70 -12.52 -11.20
N SER A 149 29.79 -12.16 -10.50
CA SER A 149 30.87 -13.08 -10.13
C SER A 149 30.45 -14.15 -9.12
N LEU A 150 29.44 -13.87 -8.30
CA LEU A 150 28.90 -14.75 -7.26
C LEU A 150 27.50 -15.29 -7.61
N ALA A 151 26.98 -14.94 -8.79
CA ALA A 151 25.66 -15.29 -9.29
C ALA A 151 25.57 -16.75 -9.80
N ASN A 152 26.04 -17.69 -8.98
CA ASN A 152 26.06 -19.12 -9.26
C ASN A 152 25.21 -19.86 -8.22
N GLU A 153 24.21 -20.61 -8.67
CA GLU A 153 23.28 -21.35 -7.81
C GLU A 153 24.00 -22.35 -6.90
N VAL A 154 25.05 -23.02 -7.38
CA VAL A 154 25.84 -23.98 -6.58
C VAL A 154 26.56 -23.29 -5.42
N LEU A 155 27.08 -22.08 -5.64
CA LEU A 155 27.72 -21.30 -4.57
C LEU A 155 26.71 -20.83 -3.53
N ILE A 156 25.55 -20.36 -4.00
CA ILE A 156 24.44 -19.91 -3.15
C ILE A 156 23.93 -21.07 -2.30
N GLU A 157 23.76 -22.26 -2.90
CA GLU A 157 23.38 -23.49 -2.22
C GLU A 157 24.39 -23.88 -1.15
N ASN A 158 25.67 -23.97 -1.50
CA ASN A 158 26.73 -24.32 -0.57
C ASN A 158 26.80 -23.35 0.63
N TYR A 159 26.48 -22.07 0.43
CA TYR A 159 26.38 -21.11 1.53
C TYR A 159 25.11 -21.32 2.36
N ALA A 160 23.95 -21.45 1.72
CA ALA A 160 22.66 -21.59 2.38
C ALA A 160 22.55 -22.91 3.18
N SER A 161 23.14 -23.99 2.66
CA SER A 161 23.17 -25.31 3.30
C SER A 161 23.92 -25.34 4.64
N LYS A 162 24.68 -24.30 4.99
CA LYS A 162 25.28 -24.13 6.32
C LYS A 162 24.25 -23.91 7.42
N PHE A 163 23.06 -23.42 7.05
CA PHE A 163 21.97 -23.08 7.97
C PHE A 163 20.87 -24.16 7.98
N GLY A 164 20.89 -25.11 7.06
CA GLY A 164 19.95 -26.23 7.01
C GLY A 164 19.64 -26.72 5.60
N SER A 165 18.68 -27.63 5.49
CA SER A 165 18.30 -28.24 4.20
C SER A 165 17.60 -27.23 3.29
N VAL A 166 18.15 -27.03 2.08
CA VAL A 166 17.59 -26.17 1.05
C VAL A 166 16.73 -27.01 0.10
N THR A 167 15.45 -26.68 -0.02
CA THR A 167 14.51 -27.35 -0.92
C THR A 167 14.67 -26.86 -2.36
N SER A 168 14.86 -25.56 -2.55
CA SER A 168 15.05 -25.00 -3.88
C SER A 168 15.74 -23.64 -3.87
N ILE A 169 16.43 -23.35 -4.97
CA ILE A 169 17.00 -22.03 -5.26
C ILE A 169 16.44 -21.59 -6.61
N LYS A 170 15.97 -20.35 -6.67
CA LYS A 170 15.41 -19.77 -7.89
C LYS A 170 15.97 -18.38 -8.12
N LYS A 171 16.62 -18.17 -9.26
CA LYS A 171 16.95 -16.82 -9.73
C LYS A 171 15.66 -16.06 -10.06
N LEU A 172 15.47 -14.90 -9.41
CA LEU A 172 14.31 -14.03 -9.66
C LEU A 172 14.61 -13.00 -10.76
N ASN A 173 15.74 -12.31 -10.64
CA ASN A 173 16.29 -11.40 -11.66
C ASN A 173 17.81 -11.28 -11.48
N GLU A 174 18.46 -10.41 -12.24
CA GLU A 174 19.90 -10.16 -12.08
C GLU A 174 20.22 -9.66 -10.67
N GLY A 175 21.07 -10.42 -9.97
CA GLY A 175 21.47 -10.13 -8.60
C GLY A 175 20.42 -10.43 -7.53
N LYS A 176 19.34 -11.16 -7.85
CA LYS A 176 18.35 -11.58 -6.85
C LYS A 176 17.99 -13.05 -6.94
N TYR A 177 18.05 -13.73 -5.80
CA TYR A 177 17.78 -15.16 -5.66
C TYR A 177 16.80 -15.41 -4.53
N LEU A 178 15.89 -16.34 -4.75
CA LEU A 178 14.98 -16.90 -3.76
C LEU A 178 15.53 -18.25 -3.32
N ILE A 179 15.60 -18.46 -2.01
CA ILE A 179 16.05 -19.68 -1.37
C ILE A 179 14.91 -20.18 -0.51
N ILE A 180 14.51 -21.42 -0.70
CA ILE A 180 13.43 -22.06 0.06
C ILE A 180 14.06 -23.15 0.90
N PHE A 181 13.89 -23.06 2.22
CA PHE A 181 14.32 -24.06 3.18
C PHE A 181 13.21 -25.07 3.45
N ASP A 182 13.61 -26.25 3.91
CA ASP A 182 12.68 -27.27 4.38
C ASP A 182 12.03 -26.86 5.73
N ASP A 183 12.82 -26.22 6.60
CA ASP A 183 12.37 -25.70 7.89
C ASP A 183 12.49 -24.16 7.97
N CYS A 184 11.45 -23.53 8.53
CA CYS A 184 11.41 -22.11 8.84
C CYS A 184 12.48 -21.66 9.84
N ASN A 185 12.98 -22.55 10.71
CA ASN A 185 14.08 -22.22 11.62
C ASN A 185 15.40 -21.98 10.86
N CYS A 186 15.68 -22.77 9.81
CA CYS A 186 16.87 -22.60 8.98
C CYS A 186 16.85 -21.25 8.25
N ALA A 187 15.71 -20.88 7.67
CA ALA A 187 15.51 -19.56 7.06
C ALA A 187 15.75 -18.43 8.08
N ARG A 188 15.28 -18.63 9.32
CA ARG A 188 15.44 -17.68 10.43
C ARG A 188 16.89 -17.51 10.84
N GLU A 189 17.61 -18.60 11.03
CA GLU A 189 19.05 -18.59 11.34
C GLU A 189 19.85 -17.89 10.25
N LEU A 190 19.54 -18.18 8.98
CA LEU A 190 20.20 -17.55 7.85
C LEU A 190 19.99 -16.03 7.86
N VAL A 191 18.75 -15.56 7.98
CA VAL A 191 18.40 -14.13 7.92
C VAL A 191 19.03 -13.36 9.08
N TYR A 192 19.01 -13.92 10.29
CA TYR A 192 19.57 -13.26 11.48
C TYR A 192 21.07 -13.46 11.68
N SER A 193 21.71 -14.35 10.92
CA SER A 193 23.16 -14.50 10.95
C SER A 193 23.85 -13.19 10.57
N LYS A 194 24.86 -12.80 11.35
CA LYS A 194 25.69 -11.63 11.09
C LYS A 194 26.74 -11.88 9.99
N ASP A 195 26.87 -13.13 9.54
CA ASP A 195 27.88 -13.49 8.56
C ASP A 195 27.55 -12.90 7.19
N PRO A 196 28.54 -12.33 6.49
CA PRO A 196 28.35 -11.83 5.13
C PRO A 196 27.91 -12.96 4.21
N VAL A 197 27.02 -12.65 3.28
CA VAL A 197 26.53 -13.64 2.31
C VAL A 197 27.61 -13.86 1.27
N LEU A 198 28.07 -15.11 1.10
CA LEU A 198 29.15 -15.46 0.17
C LEU A 198 30.45 -14.65 0.40
N GLY A 199 30.69 -14.17 1.62
CA GLY A 199 31.84 -13.33 1.95
C GLY A 199 31.69 -11.85 1.53
N ASP A 200 30.54 -11.46 0.98
CA ASP A 200 30.26 -10.09 0.54
C ASP A 200 29.18 -9.44 1.42
N SER A 201 29.56 -8.36 2.12
CA SER A 201 28.65 -7.59 2.99
C SER A 201 27.65 -6.71 2.22
N SER A 202 27.85 -6.50 0.92
CA SER A 202 26.93 -5.74 0.08
C SER A 202 25.68 -6.53 -0.30
N ILE A 203 25.75 -7.87 -0.25
CA ILE A 203 24.63 -8.77 -0.48
C ILE A 203 23.73 -8.76 0.75
N THR A 204 22.47 -8.42 0.53
CA THR A 204 21.46 -8.36 1.59
C THR A 204 20.62 -9.63 1.61
N LYS A 205 20.29 -10.11 2.81
CA LYS A 205 19.41 -11.26 3.05
C LYS A 205 18.20 -10.84 3.89
N PHE A 206 17.01 -11.26 3.48
CA PHE A 206 15.77 -10.96 4.19
C PHE A 206 14.70 -11.99 3.83
N PHE A 207 13.73 -12.21 4.71
CA PHE A 207 12.60 -13.08 4.39
C PHE A 207 11.87 -12.61 3.14
N ASN A 208 11.39 -13.54 2.32
CA ASN A 208 10.47 -13.20 1.25
C ASN A 208 9.14 -12.76 1.88
N VAL A 209 8.97 -11.46 2.07
CA VAL A 209 7.67 -10.91 2.42
C VAL A 209 6.87 -10.87 1.12
N LEU A 210 6.16 -11.95 0.83
CA LEU A 210 5.02 -11.86 -0.07
C LEU A 210 4.08 -10.83 0.58
N LEU A 211 4.11 -9.59 0.08
CA LEU A 211 3.01 -8.66 0.30
C LEU A 211 1.76 -9.46 -0.04
N ASN A 212 0.88 -9.61 0.95
CA ASN A 212 -0.37 -10.33 0.86
C ASN A 212 -1.33 -9.72 -0.19
N ASN A 213 -0.94 -9.71 -1.46
CA ASN A 213 -1.84 -9.48 -2.59
C ASN A 213 -2.82 -10.66 -2.73
N LYS A 214 -2.59 -11.78 -2.03
CA LYS A 214 -3.52 -12.92 -1.96
C LYS A 214 -4.50 -12.89 -0.77
N GLN A 215 -4.32 -12.06 0.27
CA GLN A 215 -5.29 -12.03 1.38
C GLN A 215 -6.60 -11.28 1.07
N ASN A 216 -6.74 -10.67 -0.11
CA ASN A 216 -7.99 -10.03 -0.54
C ASN A 216 -8.62 -10.66 -1.78
N GLU A 217 -8.07 -11.75 -2.32
CA GLU A 217 -8.90 -12.66 -3.11
C GLU A 217 -9.70 -13.50 -2.12
N LEU A 218 -10.83 -12.95 -1.66
CA LEU A 218 -11.88 -13.76 -1.07
C LEU A 218 -12.07 -14.96 -2.01
N ASN A 219 -11.81 -16.17 -1.50
CA ASN A 219 -11.94 -17.38 -2.27
C ASN A 219 -13.36 -17.41 -2.84
N ILE A 220 -13.49 -17.68 -4.14
CA ILE A 220 -14.78 -17.65 -4.82
C ILE A 220 -15.76 -18.64 -4.19
N THR A 221 -15.25 -19.77 -3.66
CA THR A 221 -16.03 -20.75 -2.92
C THR A 221 -16.62 -20.14 -1.65
N ASP A 222 -15.81 -19.47 -0.83
CA ASP A 222 -16.25 -18.80 0.40
C ASP A 222 -17.28 -17.70 0.11
N LEU A 223 -17.14 -16.99 -1.01
CA LEU A 223 -18.13 -15.99 -1.46
C LEU A 223 -19.48 -16.64 -1.82
N PHE A 224 -19.47 -17.81 -2.45
CA PHE A 224 -20.69 -18.55 -2.76
C PHE A 224 -21.33 -19.15 -1.50
N GLU A 225 -20.53 -19.64 -0.56
CA GLU A 225 -21.02 -20.14 0.73
C GLU A 225 -21.70 -19.03 1.52
N GLU A 226 -21.05 -17.87 1.67
CA GLU A 226 -21.61 -16.72 2.38
C GLU A 226 -22.87 -16.17 1.67
N GLN A 227 -22.91 -16.19 0.33
CA GLN A 227 -24.11 -15.84 -0.42
C GLN A 227 -25.28 -16.78 -0.11
N ASN A 228 -25.02 -18.08 -0.09
CA ASN A 228 -26.02 -19.10 0.20
C ASN A 228 -26.51 -19.01 1.65
N GLU A 229 -25.62 -18.75 2.61
CA GLU A 229 -26.00 -18.52 4.00
C GLU A 229 -26.95 -17.32 4.12
N LEU A 230 -26.63 -16.18 3.49
CA LEU A 230 -27.48 -14.99 3.52
C LEU A 230 -28.85 -15.21 2.85
N LEU A 231 -28.91 -16.01 1.79
CA LEU A 231 -30.17 -16.35 1.11
C LEU A 231 -31.01 -17.35 1.92
N ASN A 232 -30.37 -18.33 2.57
CA ASN A 232 -31.03 -19.37 3.34
C ASN A 232 -31.41 -18.95 4.77
N SER A 233 -30.85 -17.85 5.28
CA SER A 233 -31.16 -17.30 6.60
C SER A 233 -32.55 -16.62 6.68
N GLY A 234 -33.31 -16.62 5.59
CA GLY A 234 -34.71 -16.17 5.54
C GLY A 234 -34.88 -14.69 5.14
N PRO A 235 -36.09 -14.30 4.69
CA PRO A 235 -36.35 -13.00 4.05
C PRO A 235 -36.15 -11.78 4.96
N LEU A 236 -36.19 -11.95 6.28
CA LEU A 236 -35.97 -10.88 7.26
C LEU A 236 -34.49 -10.46 7.35
N VAL A 237 -33.54 -11.35 7.06
CA VAL A 237 -32.10 -11.06 7.20
C VAL A 237 -31.63 -10.05 6.17
N LEU A 238 -32.14 -10.12 4.94
CA LEU A 238 -31.86 -9.14 3.88
C LEU A 238 -32.62 -7.83 4.03
N SER A 239 -33.52 -7.72 5.01
CA SER A 239 -34.16 -6.45 5.36
C SER A 239 -33.24 -5.55 6.20
N ASP A 240 -32.21 -6.12 6.83
CA ASP A 240 -31.14 -5.35 7.49
C ASP A 240 -30.22 -4.71 6.44
N PRO A 241 -30.08 -3.36 6.41
CA PRO A 241 -29.19 -2.66 5.50
C PRO A 241 -27.75 -3.18 5.51
N LYS A 242 -27.26 -3.67 6.66
CA LYS A 242 -25.90 -4.22 6.77
C LYS A 242 -25.76 -5.50 5.96
N ASN A 243 -26.69 -6.43 6.14
CA ASN A 243 -26.69 -7.71 5.44
C ASN A 243 -27.00 -7.54 3.95
N PHE A 244 -27.91 -6.62 3.60
CA PHE A 244 -28.18 -6.29 2.20
C PHE A 244 -26.96 -5.71 1.48
N ASN A 245 -26.23 -4.79 2.13
CA ASN A 245 -25.01 -4.22 1.57
C ASN A 245 -23.90 -5.27 1.45
N ARG A 246 -23.79 -6.20 2.41
CA ARG A 246 -22.85 -7.32 2.34
C ARG A 246 -23.20 -8.27 1.19
N PHE A 247 -24.47 -8.63 1.05
CA PHE A 247 -24.98 -9.44 -0.06
C PHE A 247 -24.68 -8.79 -1.41
N LYS A 248 -24.96 -7.49 -1.55
CA LYS A 248 -24.65 -6.72 -2.78
C LYS A 248 -23.15 -6.71 -3.09
N PHE A 249 -22.30 -6.59 -2.07
CA PHE A 249 -20.85 -6.68 -2.22
C PHE A 249 -20.41 -8.06 -2.71
N ILE A 250 -20.95 -9.15 -2.12
CA ILE A 250 -20.65 -10.53 -2.51
C ILE A 250 -21.05 -10.77 -3.98
N CYS A 251 -22.27 -10.40 -4.36
CA CYS A 251 -22.75 -10.51 -5.75
C CYS A 251 -21.84 -9.76 -6.73
N LYS A 252 -21.40 -8.55 -6.37
CA LYS A 252 -20.47 -7.77 -7.18
C LYS A 252 -19.12 -8.48 -7.32
N LYS A 253 -18.59 -9.04 -6.24
CA LYS A 253 -17.29 -9.74 -6.25
C LYS A 253 -17.32 -11.04 -7.04
N ILE A 254 -18.38 -11.83 -6.91
CA ILE A 254 -18.61 -13.03 -7.72
C ILE A 254 -18.63 -12.64 -9.20
N LYS A 255 -19.41 -11.61 -9.57
CA LYS A 255 -19.48 -11.11 -10.95
C LYS A 255 -18.12 -10.64 -11.49
N GLU A 256 -17.39 -9.82 -10.73
CA GLU A 256 -16.05 -9.35 -11.10
C GLU A 256 -15.08 -10.52 -11.38
N ASN A 257 -15.20 -11.62 -10.63
CA ASN A 257 -14.39 -12.82 -10.82
C ASN A 257 -14.72 -13.53 -12.16
N PHE A 258 -16.00 -13.66 -12.51
CA PHE A 258 -16.43 -14.24 -13.78
C PHE A 258 -16.07 -13.36 -14.98
N ASP A 259 -16.29 -12.05 -14.89
CA ASP A 259 -15.96 -11.09 -15.96
C ASP A 259 -14.43 -11.10 -16.24
N SER A 260 -13.61 -11.14 -15.19
CA SER A 260 -12.14 -11.23 -15.30
C SER A 260 -11.65 -12.53 -15.94
N ASN A 261 -12.39 -13.63 -15.79
CA ASN A 261 -12.07 -14.92 -16.41
C ASN A 261 -12.54 -14.98 -17.88
N PHE A 262 -13.62 -14.27 -18.24
CA PHE A 262 -14.08 -14.15 -19.63
C PHE A 262 -13.08 -13.38 -20.50
N ASP A 263 -12.52 -12.28 -19.99
CA ASP A 263 -11.51 -11.49 -20.72
C ASP A 263 -10.19 -12.24 -20.90
N LYS A 264 -9.84 -13.13 -19.97
CA LYS A 264 -8.68 -14.02 -20.10
C LYS A 264 -8.91 -15.08 -21.18
N LYS A 265 -10.09 -15.70 -21.25
CA LYS A 265 -10.43 -16.67 -22.31
C LYS A 265 -10.46 -16.03 -23.70
N LYS A 266 -11.08 -14.85 -23.86
CA LYS A 266 -11.07 -14.11 -25.14
C LYS A 266 -9.67 -13.75 -25.62
N LYS A 267 -8.76 -13.39 -24.71
CA LYS A 267 -7.34 -13.10 -25.02
C LYS A 267 -6.53 -14.35 -25.39
N ILE A 268 -6.92 -15.53 -24.93
CA ILE A 268 -6.28 -16.80 -25.31
C ILE A 268 -6.78 -17.24 -26.70
N GLU A 269 -8.08 -17.12 -26.98
CA GLU A 269 -8.67 -17.47 -28.29
C GLU A 269 -8.19 -16.54 -29.41
N THR A 270 -8.04 -15.23 -29.16
CA THR A 270 -7.47 -14.30 -30.15
C THR A 270 -5.99 -14.56 -30.45
N LYS A 271 -5.24 -15.18 -29.53
CA LYS A 271 -3.84 -15.57 -29.77
C LYS A 271 -3.71 -16.87 -30.57
N GLN A 272 -4.63 -17.83 -30.39
CA GLN A 272 -4.63 -19.07 -31.18
C GLN A 272 -5.09 -18.86 -32.63
N ASN A 273 -5.98 -17.89 -32.88
CA ASN A 273 -6.44 -17.62 -34.26
C ASN A 273 -5.47 -16.75 -35.09
N ASN A 274 -4.48 -16.12 -34.47
CA ASN A 274 -3.47 -15.29 -35.18
C ASN A 274 -2.14 -16.00 -35.43
N SER A 275 -1.97 -17.28 -35.05
CA SER A 275 -0.77 -18.07 -35.37
C SER A 275 -0.88 -18.89 -36.67
N GLY A 276 -1.93 -18.69 -37.47
CA GLY A 276 -2.21 -19.47 -38.68
C GLY A 276 -1.92 -18.79 -40.02
N PHE A 277 -1.28 -17.61 -40.05
CA PHE A 277 -1.13 -16.83 -41.28
C PHE A 277 0.26 -16.19 -41.44
N SER A 278 1.34 -16.98 -41.41
CA SER A 278 2.67 -16.46 -41.84
C SER A 278 3.68 -17.51 -42.34
N SER A 279 3.31 -18.51 -43.15
CA SER A 279 4.36 -19.36 -43.76
C SER A 279 4.17 -19.82 -45.21
N PHE A 280 3.29 -19.22 -46.01
CA PHE A 280 3.11 -19.63 -47.42
C PHE A 280 3.55 -18.63 -48.50
N TYR A 281 4.29 -17.56 -48.17
CA TYR A 281 4.78 -16.59 -49.17
C TYR A 281 6.27 -16.23 -49.01
N ALA A 282 7.12 -17.23 -48.80
CA ALA A 282 8.58 -17.03 -48.80
C ALA A 282 9.34 -17.95 -49.79
N GLU A 283 8.65 -18.57 -50.74
CA GLU A 283 9.28 -19.30 -51.84
C GLU A 283 8.60 -18.90 -53.15
N HIS A 284 8.93 -17.73 -53.71
CA HIS A 284 8.82 -17.46 -55.15
C HIS A 284 9.42 -16.09 -55.50
N PHE A 285 10.68 -15.86 -55.13
CA PHE A 285 11.55 -14.91 -55.84
C PHE A 285 12.99 -15.40 -55.73
N LYS A 286 13.36 -16.27 -56.66
CA LYS A 286 14.73 -16.40 -57.19
C LYS A 286 14.71 -15.84 -58.60
#